data_AF-A0AAW0K3T4-F1
#
_entry.id   AF-A0AAW0K3T4-F1
#
_cell.length_a   1.000
_cell.length_b   1.000
_cell.length_c   1.000
_cell.angle_alpha   90.00
_cell.angle_beta   90.00
_cell.angle_gamma   90.00
#
_symmetry.space_group_name_H-M   'P 1'
#
loop_
_entity.id
_entity.type
_entity.pdbx_description
1 polymer ?
#
loop_
_entity_poly.entity_id
_entity_poly.type
_entity_poly.pdbx_seq_one_letter_code
_entity_poly.pdbx_strand_id
1 'polypeptide(L)' 'MASAPVPKELLMKGSNDDCYTSARGRIATLGNFAKATFDAISKTYSYLTADLWKETVFTKSPYQEFAGHLV' A
#
# COMPACT_ATOMS: atom_id res chain seq x y z
N MET A 1 7.29 -1.34 -17.72
CA MET A 1 5.91 -1.21 -17.21
C MET A 1 4.88 -1.10 -18.34
N ALA A 2 4.08 -2.14 -18.58
CA ALA A 2 2.88 -2.05 -19.42
C ALA A 2 1.65 -1.88 -18.51
N SER A 3 1.31 -0.63 -18.19
CA SER A 3 0.18 -0.29 -17.32
C SER A 3 -0.53 0.94 -17.85
N ALA A 4 -1.84 1.03 -17.59
CA ALA A 4 -2.61 2.24 -17.80
C ALA A 4 -2.02 3.44 -16.99
N PRO A 5 -2.26 4.69 -17.42
CA PRO A 5 -1.57 5.87 -16.87
C PRO A 5 -1.77 6.07 -15.36
N VAL A 6 -2.98 5.79 -14.84
CA VAL A 6 -3.34 6.04 -13.44
C VAL A 6 -2.60 5.11 -12.46
N PRO A 7 -2.56 3.77 -12.64
CA PRO A 7 -1.75 2.90 -11.81
C PRO A 7 -0.26 3.19 -11.94
N LYS A 8 0.21 3.62 -13.12
CA LYS A 8 1.63 3.96 -13.29
C LYS A 8 2.06 5.08 -12.34
N GLU A 9 1.26 6.13 -12.21
CA GLU A 9 1.58 7.23 -11.28
C GLU A 9 1.51 6.78 -9.81
N LEU A 10 0.50 6.00 -9.43
CA LEU A 10 0.38 5.46 -8.08
C LEU A 10 1.52 4.49 -7.73
N LEU A 11 1.94 3.66 -8.67
CA LEU A 11 3.03 2.70 -8.49
C LEU A 11 4.41 3.36 -8.45
N MET A 12 4.63 4.42 -9.25
CA MET A 12 5.86 5.24 -9.17
C MET A 12 6.01 5.93 -7.82
N LYS A 13 4.90 6.34 -7.18
CA LYS A 13 4.92 6.88 -5.82
C LYS A 13 5.23 5.81 -4.76
N GLY A 14 5.14 4.53 -5.10
CA GLY A 14 5.33 3.38 -4.19
C GLY A 14 6.66 2.62 -4.34
N SER A 15 7.69 3.21 -4.96
CA SER A 15 9.04 2.62 -5.11
C SER A 15 9.13 1.30 -5.92
N ASN A 16 8.09 0.89 -6.64
CA ASN A 16 8.12 -0.35 -7.44
C ASN A 16 8.56 -0.08 -8.89
N ASP A 17 9.82 -0.42 -9.22
CA ASP A 17 10.44 -0.21 -10.54
C ASP A 17 9.92 -1.20 -11.61
N ASP A 18 9.66 -2.46 -11.22
CA ASP A 18 9.22 -3.52 -12.13
C ASP A 18 7.93 -4.20 -11.65
N CYS A 19 6.79 -3.65 -12.07
CA CYS A 19 5.47 -4.22 -11.79
C CYS A 19 4.74 -4.58 -13.09
N TYR A 20 4.27 -5.82 -13.20
CA TYR A 20 3.32 -6.25 -14.23
C TYR A 20 1.89 -6.12 -13.69
N THR A 21 1.04 -5.37 -14.38
CA THR A 21 -0.35 -5.14 -13.95
C THR A 21 -1.32 -5.79 -14.92
N SER A 22 -2.34 -6.47 -14.39
CA SER A 22 -3.49 -6.93 -15.16
C SER A 22 -4.76 -6.53 -14.43
N ALA A 23 -5.73 -5.98 -15.16
CA ALA A 23 -6.99 -5.54 -14.59
C ALA A 23 -8.14 -6.21 -15.34
N ARG A 24 -9.09 -6.76 -14.60
CA ARG A 24 -10.31 -7.42 -15.14
C ARG A 24 -11.53 -6.76 -14.51
N GLY A 25 -12.60 -6.55 -15.31
CA GLY A 25 -13.83 -5.88 -14.87
C GLY A 25 -14.01 -4.47 -15.44
N ARG A 26 -14.93 -3.66 -14.87
CA ARG A 26 -15.24 -2.30 -15.36
C ARG A 26 -14.15 -1.30 -14.98
N ILE A 27 -13.04 -1.35 -15.71
CA ILE A 27 -11.88 -0.44 -15.59
C ILE A 27 -12.10 0.94 -16.24
N ALA A 28 -13.22 1.13 -16.93
CA ALA A 28 -13.53 2.35 -17.68
C ALA A 28 -13.71 3.59 -16.77
N THR A 29 -13.97 3.39 -15.48
CA THR A 29 -14.12 4.48 -14.50
C THR A 29 -12.85 4.64 -13.68
N LEU A 30 -12.21 5.80 -13.76
CA LEU A 30 -10.95 6.12 -13.09
C LEU A 30 -11.00 5.88 -11.57
N GLY A 31 -12.11 6.23 -10.91
CA GLY A 31 -12.26 6.07 -9.46
C GLY A 31 -12.22 4.61 -8.98
N ASN A 32 -12.93 3.70 -9.65
CA ASN A 32 -12.90 2.27 -9.30
C ASN A 32 -11.51 1.67 -9.52
N PHE A 33 -10.81 2.13 -10.55
CA PHE A 33 -9.49 1.64 -10.90
C PHE A 33 -8.40 2.14 -9.95
N ALA A 34 -8.47 3.42 -9.56
CA ALA A 34 -7.59 3.97 -8.52
C ALA A 34 -7.79 3.26 -7.18
N LYS A 35 -9.05 3.03 -6.78
CA LYS A 35 -9.37 2.28 -5.56
C LYS A 35 -8.83 0.85 -5.61
N ALA A 36 -9.03 0.13 -6.71
CA ALA A 36 -8.53 -1.24 -6.85
C ALA A 36 -7.00 -1.31 -6.77
N THR A 37 -6.31 -0.32 -7.33
CA THR A 37 -4.84 -0.22 -7.26
C THR A 37 -4.38 0.07 -5.83
N PHE A 38 -5.04 1.00 -5.14
CA PHE A 38 -4.76 1.31 -3.74
C PHE A 38 -4.99 0.09 -2.84
N ASP A 39 -6.13 -0.58 -2.98
CA ASP A 39 -6.47 -1.79 -2.22
C ASP A 39 -5.44 -2.91 -2.47
N ALA A 40 -4.92 -3.05 -3.70
CA ALA A 40 -3.87 -4.02 -4.01
C ALA A 40 -2.54 -3.69 -3.32
N ILE A 41 -2.14 -2.40 -3.29
CA ILE A 41 -0.93 -1.95 -2.58
C ILE A 41 -1.11 -2.13 -1.06
N SER A 42 -2.24 -1.77 -0.48
CA SER A 42 -2.49 -2.00 0.96
C SER A 42 -2.38 -3.48 1.33
N LYS A 43 -2.80 -4.37 0.43
CA LYS A 43 -2.68 -5.81 0.66
C LYS A 43 -1.23 -6.30 0.70
N THR A 44 -0.27 -5.64 0.04
CA THR A 44 1.13 -6.10 0.08
C THR A 44 1.70 -6.07 1.50
N TYR A 45 1.28 -5.11 2.32
CA TYR A 45 1.64 -5.04 3.74
C TYR A 45 0.87 -6.03 4.62
N SER A 46 -0.30 -6.49 4.17
CA SER A 46 -1.10 -7.49 4.89
C SER A 46 -0.67 -8.93 4.62
N TYR A 47 0.10 -9.16 3.55
CA TYR A 47 0.63 -10.49 3.23
C TYR A 47 1.78 -10.83 4.17
N LEU A 48 1.62 -11.91 4.92
CA LEU A 48 2.61 -12.38 5.88
C LEU A 48 3.63 -13.29 5.19
N THR A 49 4.75 -12.72 4.74
CA THR A 49 5.90 -13.48 4.24
C THR A 49 6.78 -13.97 5.39
N ALA A 50 7.61 -14.99 5.15
CA ALA A 50 8.36 -15.70 6.20
C ALA A 50 9.31 -14.82 7.02
N ASP A 51 9.75 -13.70 6.44
CA ASP A 51 10.53 -12.65 7.09
C ASP A 51 9.76 -11.91 8.20
N LEU A 52 8.43 -11.82 8.10
CA LEU A 52 7.53 -11.16 9.06
C LEU A 52 7.01 -12.11 10.15
N TRP A 53 7.41 -13.38 10.17
CA TRP A 53 6.97 -14.35 11.20
C TRP A 53 7.62 -14.16 12.56
N LYS A 54 8.68 -13.36 12.64
CA LYS A 54 9.35 -13.05 13.90
C LYS A 54 8.41 -12.28 14.81
N GLU A 55 8.54 -12.52 16.11
CA GLU A 55 7.72 -11.86 17.11
C GLU A 55 7.87 -10.33 17.03
N THR A 56 6.75 -9.62 17.00
CA THR A 56 6.73 -8.16 16.91
C THR A 56 6.99 -7.57 18.29
N VAL A 57 8.04 -6.75 18.42
CA VAL A 57 8.29 -5.98 19.64
C VAL A 57 7.35 -4.78 19.67
N PHE A 58 6.38 -4.79 20.58
CA PHE A 58 5.47 -3.66 20.77
C PHE A 58 6.21 -2.50 21.45
N THR A 59 6.31 -1.37 20.77
CA THR A 59 6.79 -0.11 21.33
C THR A 59 5.62 0.74 21.82
N LYS A 60 5.90 1.73 22.67
CA LYS A 60 4.87 2.69 23.09
C LYS A 60 4.34 3.41 21.86
N SER A 61 3.03 3.65 21.84
CA SER A 61 2.44 4.47 20.79
C SER A 61 2.96 5.91 20.88
N PRO A 62 3.07 6.65 19.77
CA PRO A 62 3.50 8.05 19.78
C PRO A 62 2.65 8.93 20.73
N TYR A 63 1.35 8.65 20.84
CA TYR A 63 0.46 9.32 21.79
C TYR A 63 0.86 9.11 23.25
N GLN A 64 1.34 7.92 23.61
CA GLN A 64 1.83 7.62 24.95
C GLN A 64 3.22 8.22 25.20
N GLU A 65 4.06 8.32 24.17
CA GLU A 65 5.41 8.87 24.28
C GLU A 65 5.40 10.40 24.42
N PHE A 66 4.53 11.09 23.67
CA PHE A 66 4.44 12.56 23.66
C PHE A 66 3.30 13.12 24.51
N ALA A 67 2.69 12.31 25.38
CA ALA A 67 1.55 12.72 26.22
C ALA A 67 1.81 14.03 27.00
N GLY A 68 3.06 14.27 27.43
CA GLY A 68 3.43 15.50 28.14
C GLY A 68 3.57 16.76 27.28
N HIS A 69 3.65 16.62 25.95
CA HIS A 69 3.69 17.75 24.99
C HIS A 69 2.31 18.06 24.38
N LEU A 70 1.37 17.10 24.46
CA LEU A 70 0.01 17.21 23.92
C LEU A 70 -1.01 17.75 24.94
N VAL A 71 -0.57 18.06 26.17
CA VAL A 71 -1.34 18.67 27.26
C VAL A 71 -1.03 20.16 27.35
#